data_AF-A0A7K5AEQ5-F1
#
_entry.id   AF-A0A7K5AEQ5-F1
#
_cell.length_a   1.000
_cell.length_b   1.000
_cell.length_c   1.000
_cell.angle_alpha   90.00
_cell.angle_beta   90.00
_cell.angle_gamma   90.00
#
_symmetry.space_group_name_H-M   'P 1'
#
loop_
_entity.id
_entity.type
_entity.pdbx_description
1 polymer ?
#
loop_
_entity_poly.entity_id
_entity_poly.type
_entity_poly.pdbx_seq_one_letter_code
_entity_poly.pdbx_strand_id
1 'polypeptide(L)'
;MDPEVDEAARVLLQKTADSSEFIWKAANASLGVMVASVTPARAMTALLASGIQHRNVTVRKCAAEHLLTAVELIGAEKLLSGRRDSTELLVRTMVKLAQDCHLDTR
;
A
#
# COMPACT_ATOMS: atom_id res chain seq x y z
N MET A 1 -3.89 6.36 -16.47
CA MET A 1 -3.63 6.42 -15.02
C MET A 1 -4.83 7.10 -14.43
N ASP A 2 -5.46 6.49 -13.43
CA ASP A 2 -6.63 7.05 -12.73
C ASP A 2 -6.12 7.91 -11.55
N PRO A 3 -5.90 9.22 -11.73
CA PRO A 3 -5.29 10.07 -10.70
C PRO A 3 -6.11 10.09 -9.40
N GLU A 4 -7.40 9.80 -9.48
CA GLU A 4 -8.31 9.74 -8.34
C GLU A 4 -7.91 8.63 -7.37
N VAL A 5 -7.40 7.50 -7.87
CA VAL A 5 -6.96 6.38 -7.02
C VAL A 5 -5.67 6.72 -6.29
N ASP A 6 -4.73 7.40 -6.97
CA ASP A 6 -3.48 7.83 -6.33
C ASP A 6 -3.76 8.88 -5.24
N GLU A 7 -4.66 9.82 -5.53
CA GLU A 7 -5.05 10.86 -4.58
C GLU A 7 -5.84 10.27 -3.40
N ALA A 8 -6.78 9.35 -3.64
CA ALA A 8 -7.51 8.66 -2.58
C ALA A 8 -6.56 7.87 -1.68
N ALA A 9 -5.63 7.09 -2.26
CA ALA A 9 -4.63 6.34 -1.51
C ALA A 9 -3.79 7.27 -0.63
N ARG A 10 -3.28 8.36 -1.20
CA ARG A 10 -2.47 9.36 -0.50
C ARG A 10 -3.21 9.99 0.68
N VAL A 11 -4.45 10.45 0.47
CA VAL A 11 -5.26 11.11 1.50
C VAL A 11 -5.64 10.14 2.60
N LEU A 12 -6.09 8.93 2.26
CA LEU A 12 -6.50 7.92 3.24
C LEU A 12 -5.31 7.44 4.06
N LEU A 13 -4.17 7.17 3.44
CA LEU A 13 -2.92 6.82 4.13
C LEU A 13 -2.46 7.93 5.07
N GLN A 14 -2.58 9.20 4.70
CA GLN A 14 -2.28 10.29 5.62
C GLN A 14 -3.22 10.28 6.84
N LYS A 15 -4.49 9.90 6.67
CA LYS A 15 -5.47 9.82 7.76
C LYS A 15 -5.30 8.59 8.65
N THR A 16 -4.56 7.56 8.23
CA THR A 16 -4.16 6.47 9.14
C THR A 16 -3.03 6.85 10.10
N ALA A 17 -2.52 8.07 10.03
CA ALA A 17 -1.64 8.67 11.04
C ALA A 17 -2.39 9.44 12.15
N ASP A 18 -3.72 9.53 12.09
CA ASP A 18 -4.48 10.33 13.03
C ASP A 18 -4.46 9.72 14.45
N SER A 19 -4.36 10.58 15.47
CA SER A 19 -4.39 10.16 16.88
C SER A 19 -5.77 9.67 17.32
N SER A 20 -6.83 10.08 16.62
CA SER A 20 -8.18 9.59 16.89
C SER A 20 -8.36 8.19 16.34
N GLU A 21 -8.58 7.21 17.22
CA GLU A 21 -8.86 5.82 16.83
C GLU A 21 -10.05 5.72 15.86
N PHE A 22 -11.07 6.57 16.03
CA PHE A 22 -12.22 6.62 15.14
C PHE A 22 -11.82 7.01 13.71
N ILE A 23 -11.00 8.06 13.56
CA ILE A 23 -10.52 8.53 12.26
C ILE A 23 -9.58 7.50 11.64
N TRP A 24 -8.66 6.94 12.43
CA TRP A 24 -7.76 5.89 11.97
C TRP A 24 -8.53 4.67 11.44
N LYS A 25 -9.52 4.15 12.19
CA LYS A 25 -10.35 3.01 11.76
C LYS A 25 -11.11 3.31 10.48
N ALA A 26 -11.75 4.47 10.40
CA ALA A 26 -12.50 4.88 9.22
C ALA A 26 -11.59 4.98 8.00
N ALA A 27 -10.43 5.63 8.13
CA ALA A 27 -9.46 5.75 7.05
C ALA A 27 -8.91 4.40 6.59
N ASN A 28 -8.57 3.51 7.53
CA ASN A 28 -8.09 2.17 7.21
C ASN A 28 -9.15 1.33 6.48
N ALA A 29 -10.40 1.38 6.93
CA ALA A 29 -11.51 0.68 6.28
C ALA A 29 -11.80 1.25 4.88
N SER A 30 -11.83 2.57 4.72
CA SER A 30 -12.00 3.22 3.42
C SER A 30 -10.87 2.89 2.44
N LEU A 31 -9.64 2.77 2.94
CA LEU A 31 -8.50 2.35 2.11
C LEU A 31 -8.67 0.91 1.62
N GLY A 32 -9.15 0.01 2.48
CA GLY A 32 -9.50 -1.37 2.09
C GLY A 32 -10.59 -1.42 1.02
N VAL A 33 -11.64 -0.60 1.14
CA VAL A 33 -12.70 -0.49 0.12
C VAL A 33 -12.14 0.02 -1.21
N MET A 34 -11.25 1.03 -1.18
CA MET A 34 -10.59 1.54 -2.38
C MET A 34 -9.73 0.47 -3.06
N VAL A 35 -8.98 -0.32 -2.28
CA VAL A 35 -8.19 -1.44 -2.82
C VAL A 35 -9.09 -2.48 -3.50
N ALA A 36 -10.24 -2.77 -2.92
CA ALA A 36 -11.21 -3.72 -3.46
C ALA A 36 -12.01 -3.20 -4.67
N SER A 37 -12.09 -1.88 -4.88
CA SER A 37 -12.90 -1.28 -5.95
C SER A 37 -12.17 -1.13 -7.28
N VAL A 38 -10.85 -1.35 -7.30
CA VAL A 38 -10.00 -1.24 -8.50
C VAL A 38 -9.28 -2.55 -8.77
N THR A 39 -8.59 -2.66 -9.91
CA THR A 39 -7.78 -3.84 -10.18
C THR A 39 -6.64 -3.96 -9.15
N PRO A 40 -6.26 -5.18 -8.70
CA PRO A 40 -5.18 -5.35 -7.73
C PRO A 40 -3.85 -4.71 -8.15
N ALA A 41 -3.51 -4.78 -9.44
CA ALA A 41 -2.33 -4.12 -9.98
C ALA A 41 -2.38 -2.59 -9.88
N ARG A 42 -3.57 -1.99 -10.04
CA ARG A 42 -3.76 -0.55 -9.89
C ARG A 42 -3.64 -0.11 -8.43
N ALA A 43 -4.27 -0.85 -7.52
CA ALA A 43 -4.16 -0.63 -6.07
C ALA A 43 -2.71 -0.73 -5.60
N MET A 44 -2.00 -1.80 -6.00
CA MET A 44 -0.58 -1.99 -5.71
C MET A 44 0.24 -0.78 -6.15
N THR A 45 0.06 -0.30 -7.38
CA THR A 45 0.81 0.85 -7.89
C THR A 45 0.57 2.12 -7.08
N ALA A 46 -0.68 2.40 -6.68
CA ALA A 46 -1.02 3.57 -5.87
C ALA A 46 -0.42 3.51 -4.45
N LEU A 47 -0.46 2.33 -3.82
CA LEU A 47 0.11 2.10 -2.48
C LEU A 47 1.65 2.21 -2.49
N LEU A 48 2.31 1.65 -3.50
CA LEU A 48 3.76 1.75 -3.68
C LEU A 48 4.22 3.20 -3.81
N ALA A 49 3.44 4.05 -4.47
CA ALA A 49 3.76 5.46 -4.69
C ALA A 49 3.63 6.33 -3.43
N SER A 50 2.70 6.01 -2.53
CA SER A 50 2.28 6.94 -1.47
C SER A 50 2.57 6.48 -0.04
N GLY A 51 2.59 5.17 0.24
CA GLY A 51 2.63 4.66 1.62
C GLY A 51 4.00 4.28 2.15
N ILE A 52 4.81 3.60 1.34
CA ILE A 52 5.99 2.87 1.86
C ILE A 52 7.16 3.80 2.21
N GLN A 53 7.30 4.95 1.55
CA GLN A 53 8.35 5.93 1.88
C GLN A 53 7.93 6.91 3.00
N HIS A 54 6.79 6.71 3.64
CA HIS A 54 6.25 7.68 4.60
C HIS A 54 7.04 7.69 5.92
N ARG A 55 7.25 8.87 6.52
CA ARG A 55 8.03 9.00 7.77
C ARG A 55 7.30 8.40 8.99
N ASN A 56 5.97 8.46 8.99
CA ASN A 56 5.15 7.88 10.06
C ASN A 56 5.00 6.36 9.89
N VAL A 57 5.32 5.62 10.95
CA VAL A 57 5.26 4.16 11.02
C VAL A 57 3.84 3.59 10.85
N THR A 58 2.81 4.25 11.37
CA THR A 58 1.43 3.74 11.26
C THR A 58 0.97 3.74 9.81
N VAL A 59 1.39 4.74 9.04
CA VAL A 59 1.14 4.84 7.60
C VAL A 59 1.86 3.74 6.85
N ARG A 60 3.15 3.50 7.16
CA ARG A 60 3.91 2.42 6.51
C ARG A 60 3.33 1.04 6.81
N LYS A 61 2.98 0.77 8.07
CA LYS A 61 2.30 -0.47 8.50
C LYS A 61 0.99 -0.67 7.73
N CYS A 62 0.12 0.34 7.74
CA CYS A 62 -1.16 0.29 7.04
C CYS A 62 -0.97 0.07 5.52
N ALA A 63 -0.02 0.79 4.90
CA ALA A 63 0.30 0.59 3.50
C ALA A 63 0.81 -0.82 3.20
N ALA A 64 1.64 -1.40 4.08
CA ALA A 64 2.16 -2.76 3.94
C ALA A 64 1.04 -3.81 4.05
N GLU A 65 0.11 -3.66 4.99
CA GLU A 65 -1.04 -4.57 5.17
C GLU A 65 -1.94 -4.61 3.91
N HIS A 66 -2.28 -3.43 3.36
CA HIS A 66 -3.07 -3.34 2.14
C HIS A 66 -2.29 -3.76 0.89
N LEU A 67 -0.98 -3.49 0.85
CA LEU A 67 -0.10 -3.93 -0.23
C LEU A 67 -0.01 -5.46 -0.27
N LEU A 68 0.09 -6.11 0.90
CA LEU A 68 0.07 -7.57 1.01
C LEU A 68 -1.20 -8.13 0.37
N THR A 69 -2.36 -7.59 0.74
CA THR A 69 -3.66 -8.00 0.18
C THR A 69 -3.66 -7.88 -1.35
N ALA A 70 -3.20 -6.75 -1.90
CA ALA A 70 -3.15 -6.54 -3.34
C ALA A 70 -2.18 -7.52 -4.04
N VAL A 71 -1.01 -7.77 -3.45
CA VAL A 71 0.02 -8.67 -3.99
C VAL A 71 -0.46 -10.13 -3.98
N GLU A 72 -1.11 -10.57 -2.89
CA GLU A 72 -1.69 -11.91 -2.78
C GLU A 72 -2.79 -12.16 -3.82
N LEU A 73 -3.65 -11.16 -4.07
CA LEU A 73 -4.69 -11.23 -5.09
C LEU A 73 -4.14 -11.30 -6.53
N ILE A 74 -2.99 -10.68 -6.80
CA ILE A 74 -2.32 -10.81 -8.10
C ILE A 74 -1.71 -12.21 -8.23
N GLY A 75 -1.05 -12.69 -7.17
CA GLY A 75 -0.34 -13.95 -7.14
C GLY A 75 1.06 -13.86 -7.73
N ALA A 76 1.99 -14.66 -7.19
CA ALA A 76 3.41 -14.61 -7.52
C ALA A 76 3.69 -14.83 -9.02
N GLU A 77 3.00 -15.77 -9.67
CA GLU A 77 3.20 -16.07 -11.10
C GLU A 77 2.91 -14.85 -11.98
N LYS A 78 1.80 -14.13 -11.71
CA LYS A 78 1.42 -12.92 -12.46
C LYS A 78 2.33 -11.73 -12.16
N LEU A 79 2.83 -11.63 -10.92
CA LEU A 79 3.80 -10.61 -10.54
C LEU A 79 5.15 -10.80 -11.24
N LEU A 80 5.60 -12.04 -11.39
CA LEU A 80 6.89 -12.37 -12.00
C LEU A 80 6.84 -12.40 -13.54
N SER A 81 5.68 -12.72 -14.12
CA SER A 81 5.44 -12.63 -15.57
C SER A 81 5.02 -11.22 -16.05
N GLY A 82 4.84 -10.29 -15.12
CA GLY A 82 4.48 -8.91 -15.40
C GLY A 82 5.60 -8.08 -16.03
N ARG A 83 5.39 -6.75 -16.11
CA ARG A 83 6.41 -5.83 -16.61
C ARG A 83 7.61 -5.79 -15.66
N ARG A 84 8.81 -5.99 -16.20
CA ARG A 84 10.08 -5.97 -15.46
C ARG A 84 10.20 -4.79 -14.50
N ASP A 85 9.89 -3.57 -14.95
CA ASP A 85 10.00 -2.36 -14.12
C ASP A 85 9.08 -2.39 -12.90
N SER A 86 7.85 -2.92 -13.07
CA SER A 86 6.87 -3.05 -11.98
C SER A 86 7.31 -4.12 -10.98
N THR A 87 7.81 -5.26 -11.46
CA THR A 87 8.35 -6.33 -10.62
C THR A 87 9.57 -5.83 -9.84
N GLU A 88 10.48 -5.09 -10.49
CA GLU A 88 11.67 -4.53 -9.84
C GLU A 88 11.30 -3.50 -8.76
N LEU A 89 10.33 -2.63 -9.03
CA LEU A 89 9.82 -1.68 -8.04
C LEU A 89 9.22 -2.40 -6.83
N LEU A 90 8.41 -3.44 -7.07
CA LEU A 90 7.83 -4.25 -6.00
C LEU A 90 8.91 -4.90 -5.15
N VAL A 91 9.89 -5.57 -5.76
CA VAL A 91 11.00 -6.23 -5.04
C VAL A 91 11.79 -5.21 -4.21
N ARG A 92 12.17 -4.06 -4.79
CA ARG A 92 12.87 -2.99 -4.07
C ARG A 92 12.07 -2.50 -2.86
N THR A 93 10.76 -2.42 -3.01
CA THR A 93 9.86 -2.00 -1.93
C THR A 93 9.74 -3.06 -0.84
N MET A 94 9.59 -4.33 -1.20
CA MET A 94 9.55 -5.44 -0.24
C MET A 94 10.84 -5.54 0.56
N VAL A 95 12.00 -5.36 -0.10
CA VAL A 95 13.30 -5.31 0.61
C VAL A 95 13.34 -4.14 1.61
N LYS A 96 12.81 -2.97 1.25
CA LYS A 96 12.71 -1.83 2.18
C LYS A 96 11.82 -2.13 3.37
N LEU A 97 10.65 -2.76 3.16
CA LEU A 97 9.74 -3.16 4.24
C LEU A 97 10.38 -4.20 5.15
N ALA A 98 11.04 -5.21 4.60
CA ALA A 98 11.76 -6.22 5.38
C ALA A 98 12.91 -5.63 6.23
N GLN A 99 13.44 -4.49 5.82
CA GLN A 99 14.48 -3.72 6.53
C GLN A 99 13.91 -2.57 7.37
N ASP A 100 12.59 -2.46 7.53
CA ASP A 100 11.99 -1.39 8.30
C ASP A 100 12.49 -1.40 9.74
N CYS A 101 12.70 -0.22 10.30
CA CYS A 101 13.17 -0.07 11.67
C CYS A 101 12.12 -0.56 12.69
N HIS A 102 10.84 -0.57 12.31
CA HIS A 102 9.75 -1.00 13.17
C HIS A 102 9.32 -2.43 12.88
N LEU A 103 9.19 -3.24 13.94
CA LEU A 103 8.85 -4.66 13.81
C LEU A 103 7.49 -4.89 13.15
N ASP A 104 6.45 -4.14 13.53
CA ASP A 104 5.11 -4.29 12.94
C ASP A 104 5.04 -4.01 11.43
N THR A 105 6.03 -3.32 10.86
CA THR A 105 6.07 -3.01 9.42
C THR A 105 6.87 -4.04 8.63
N ARG A 106 7.77 -4.78 9.30
CA ARG A 106 8.55 -5.87 8.70
C ARG A 106 7.69 -7.11 8.55
#